data_AF-X1NFW2-F1
#
_entry.id   AF-X1NFW2-F1
#
_cell.length_a   1.000
_cell.length_b   1.000
_cell.length_c   1.000
_cell.angle_alpha   90.00
_cell.angle_beta   90.00
_cell.angle_gamma   90.00
#
_symmetry.space_group_name_H-M   'P 1'
#
loop_
_entity.id
_entity.type
_entity.pdbx_description
1 polymer ?
#
loop_
_entity_poly.entity_id
_entity_poly.type
_entity_poly.pdbx_seq_one_letter_code
_entity_poly.pdbx_strand_id
1 'polypeptide(L)'
;MERVESLRTEYKFKKTEIGEIPVDWEALNLDNISEEIYRYPTYYNIEYQKEGIPEVRGELIRPNGKLEKKLSRYRFISYKTALKFPRTCLKESDFVISVRGTL
;
A
#
# COMPACT_ATOMS: atom_id res chain seq x y z
N MET A 1 -20.44 3.89 -15.45
CA MET A 1 -21.38 4.14 -14.33
C MET A 1 -22.52 3.14 -14.30
N GLU A 2 -23.05 2.70 -15.45
CA GLU A 2 -24.17 1.74 -15.54
C GLU A 2 -23.95 0.36 -14.89
N ARG A 3 -22.71 -0.17 -14.89
CA ARG A 3 -22.40 -1.52 -14.37
C ARG A 3 -22.52 -1.65 -12.84
N VAL A 4 -22.63 -0.54 -12.11
CA VAL A 4 -22.78 -0.51 -10.64
C VAL A 4 -24.25 -0.42 -10.25
N GLU A 5 -25.08 0.21 -11.07
CA GLU A 5 -26.53 0.36 -10.84
C GLU A 5 -27.26 -0.98 -10.85
N SER A 6 -26.80 -1.93 -11.68
CA SER A 6 -27.38 -3.27 -11.85
C SER A 6 -27.13 -4.23 -10.68
N LEU A 7 -26.40 -3.81 -9.64
CA LEU A 7 -26.15 -4.58 -8.42
C LEU A 7 -27.08 -4.19 -7.26
N ARG A 8 -28.08 -3.32 -7.51
CA ARG A 8 -29.10 -2.93 -6.52
C ARG A 8 -30.12 -4.06 -6.30
N THR A 9 -29.71 -5.12 -5.64
CA THR A 9 -30.63 -5.90 -4.80
C THR A 9 -31.15 -4.95 -3.71
N GLU A 10 -32.43 -5.03 -3.36
CA GLU A 10 -33.04 -4.26 -2.27
C GLU A 10 -32.05 -4.16 -1.11
N TYR A 11 -31.57 -2.95 -0.78
CA TYR A 11 -30.40 -2.74 0.07
C TYR A 11 -30.63 -3.27 1.50
N LYS A 12 -30.49 -4.57 1.68
CA LYS A 12 -30.49 -5.23 2.98
C LYS A 12 -29.08 -5.12 3.51
N PHE A 13 -28.98 -4.64 4.73
CA PHE A 13 -27.72 -4.53 5.45
C PHE A 13 -27.71 -5.52 6.61
N LYS A 14 -26.52 -6.02 6.94
CA LYS A 14 -26.26 -6.78 8.16
C LYS A 14 -25.35 -5.97 9.06
N LYS A 15 -25.58 -6.06 10.36
CA LYS A 15 -24.69 -5.50 11.37
C LYS A 15 -23.48 -6.41 11.53
N THR A 16 -22.29 -5.81 11.50
CA THR A 16 -21.01 -6.48 11.73
C THR A 16 -20.17 -5.67 12.70
N GLU A 17 -19.02 -6.19 13.09
CA GLU A 17 -18.07 -5.50 13.97
C GLU A 17 -17.49 -4.21 13.37
N ILE A 18 -17.45 -4.09 12.04
CA ILE A 18 -16.97 -2.90 11.31
C ILE A 18 -18.10 -1.95 10.88
N GLY A 19 -19.34 -2.21 11.31
CA GLY A 19 -20.53 -1.42 10.98
C GLY A 19 -21.56 -2.17 10.13
N GLU A 20 -22.54 -1.43 9.62
CA GLU A 20 -23.54 -1.97 8.71
C GLU A 20 -22.99 -2.08 7.29
N ILE A 21 -23.02 -3.29 6.73
CA ILE A 21 -22.54 -3.58 5.38
C ILE A 21 -23.63 -4.33 4.59
N PRO A 22 -23.60 -4.31 3.25
CA PRO A 22 -24.54 -5.09 2.44
C PRO A 22 -24.57 -6.57 2.86
N VAL A 23 -25.75 -7.20 2.84
CA VAL A 23 -25.89 -8.61 3.25
C VAL A 23 -24.96 -9.56 2.47
N ASP A 24 -24.73 -9.25 1.20
CA ASP A 24 -23.92 -10.04 0.28
C ASP A 24 -22.40 -9.83 0.47
N TRP A 25 -21.98 -8.84 1.27
CA TRP A 25 -20.56 -8.59 1.54
C TRP A 25 -20.05 -9.45 2.69
N GLU A 26 -18.80 -9.90 2.61
CA GLU A 26 -18.13 -10.63 3.69
C GLU A 26 -17.07 -9.74 4.35
N ALA A 27 -17.07 -9.70 5.68
CA ALA A 27 -16.01 -9.04 6.44
C ALA A 27 -14.88 -10.06 6.66
N LEU A 28 -13.68 -9.76 6.15
CA LEU A 28 -12.51 -10.62 6.22
C LEU A 28 -11.34 -9.87 6.86
N ASN A 29 -10.44 -10.62 7.50
CA ASN A 29 -9.15 -10.10 7.93
C ASN A 29 -8.26 -9.85 6.71
N LEU A 30 -7.46 -8.77 6.73
CA LEU A 30 -6.53 -8.45 5.64
C LEU A 30 -5.54 -9.59 5.37
N ASP A 31 -5.09 -10.28 6.43
CA ASP A 31 -4.22 -11.45 6.32
C ASP A 31 -4.82 -12.58 5.46
N ASN A 32 -6.15 -12.69 5.38
CA ASN A 32 -6.83 -13.72 4.58
C ASN A 32 -6.88 -13.39 3.08
N ILE A 33 -6.65 -12.12 2.70
CA ILE A 33 -6.81 -11.64 1.32
C ILE A 33 -5.52 -11.02 0.76
N SER A 34 -4.42 -11.08 1.50
CA SER A 34 -3.13 -10.47 1.12
C SER A 34 -2.06 -11.56 0.98
N GLU A 35 -1.21 -11.47 -0.04
CA GLU A 35 -0.06 -12.37 -0.20
C GLU A 35 0.99 -12.14 0.89
N GLU A 36 1.23 -10.88 1.24
CA GLU A 36 2.17 -10.48 2.29
C GLU A 36 1.74 -9.15 2.92
N ILE A 37 1.75 -9.09 4.25
CA ILE A 37 1.67 -7.86 5.02
C ILE A 37 2.97 -7.71 5.79
N TYR A 38 3.80 -6.77 5.36
CA TYR A 38 5.13 -6.60 5.92
C TYR A 38 5.44 -5.14 6.23
N ARG A 39 5.86 -4.88 7.47
CA ARG A 39 6.40 -3.60 7.89
C ARG A 39 7.90 -3.61 7.71
N TYR A 40 8.43 -2.62 6.98
CA TYR A 40 9.86 -2.48 6.75
C TYR A 40 10.66 -2.46 8.08
N PRO A 41 11.84 -3.10 8.12
CA PRO A 41 12.69 -3.12 9.30
C PRO A 41 13.33 -1.74 9.52
N THR A 42 13.78 -1.45 10.74
CA THR A 42 14.68 -0.31 10.93
C THR A 42 16.01 -0.62 10.27
N TYR A 43 16.42 0.18 9.30
CA TYR A 43 17.70 0.02 8.61
C TYR A 43 18.58 1.28 8.80
N TYR A 44 19.81 1.05 9.26
CA TYR A 44 20.84 2.07 9.47
C TYR A 44 21.95 1.94 8.42
N ASN A 45 22.77 2.98 8.26
CA ASN A 45 23.95 2.96 7.39
C ASN A 45 23.63 2.64 5.92
N ILE A 46 22.53 3.20 5.41
CA ILE A 46 22.20 3.11 3.99
C ILE A 46 22.97 4.20 3.24
N GLU A 47 23.79 3.77 2.29
CA GLU A 47 24.43 4.65 1.32
C GLU A 47 23.43 4.97 0.19
N TYR A 48 23.05 6.24 0.08
CA TYR A 48 22.23 6.72 -1.02
C TYR A 48 23.09 7.08 -2.23
N GLN A 49 22.54 6.81 -3.40
CA GLN A 49 23.19 7.03 -4.69
C GLN A 49 22.37 8.04 -5.52
N LYS A 50 22.98 8.58 -6.59
CA LYS A 50 22.28 9.50 -7.50
C LYS A 50 21.20 8.78 -8.31
N GLU A 51 21.37 7.50 -8.54
CA GLU A 51 20.53 6.64 -9.36
C GLU A 51 20.56 5.21 -8.80
N GLY A 52 19.54 4.39 -9.15
CA GLY A 52 19.39 3.03 -8.61
C GLY A 52 17.93 2.69 -8.34
N ILE A 53 17.71 1.90 -7.28
CA ILE A 53 16.37 1.50 -6.87
C ILE A 53 15.73 2.64 -6.06
N PRO A 54 14.57 3.17 -6.48
CA PRO A 54 13.89 4.25 -5.77
C PRO A 54 13.33 3.76 -4.44
N GLU A 55 13.67 4.46 -3.36
CA GLU A 55 13.12 4.22 -2.03
C GLU A 55 11.77 4.92 -1.88
N VAL A 56 10.71 4.15 -1.61
CA VAL A 56 9.39 4.69 -1.27
C VAL A 56 9.36 5.09 0.20
N ARG A 57 8.98 6.34 0.48
CA ARG A 57 8.80 6.90 1.82
C ARG A 57 7.41 7.47 1.98
N GLY A 58 6.92 7.58 3.22
CA GLY A 58 5.56 8.08 3.51
C GLY A 58 5.28 9.47 2.90
N GLU A 59 6.27 10.36 2.93
CA GLU A 59 6.21 11.70 2.31
C GLU A 59 5.97 11.71 0.79
N LEU A 60 6.14 10.57 0.11
CA LEU A 60 5.91 10.42 -1.33
C LEU A 60 4.49 9.95 -1.63
N ILE A 61 3.69 9.59 -0.62
CA ILE A 61 2.27 9.31 -0.77
C ILE A 61 1.54 10.65 -0.84
N ARG A 62 0.97 10.98 -2.00
CA ARG A 62 0.26 12.25 -2.19
C ARG A 62 -1.13 12.19 -1.56
N PRO A 63 -1.79 13.35 -1.32
CA PRO A 63 -3.12 13.39 -0.70
C PRO A 63 -4.22 12.57 -1.41
N ASN A 64 -4.04 12.26 -2.69
CA ASN A 64 -4.95 11.40 -3.45
C ASN A 64 -4.64 9.90 -3.35
N GLY A 65 -3.77 9.49 -2.42
CA GLY A 65 -3.34 8.10 -2.21
C GLY A 65 -2.36 7.55 -3.25
N LYS A 66 -1.98 8.35 -4.27
CA LYS A 66 -1.02 7.91 -5.29
C LYS A 66 0.39 8.31 -4.93
N LEU A 67 1.35 7.47 -5.28
CA LEU A 67 2.77 7.82 -5.17
C LEU A 67 3.13 9.02 -6.07
N GLU A 68 4.15 9.77 -5.64
CA GLU A 68 4.83 10.80 -6.40
C GLU A 68 5.37 10.20 -7.72
N LYS A 69 5.24 10.95 -8.81
CA LYS A 69 5.70 10.53 -10.14
C LYS A 69 7.08 11.07 -10.47
N LYS A 70 7.50 12.17 -9.83
CA LYS A 70 8.79 12.80 -10.07
C LYS A 70 9.89 12.02 -9.34
N LEU A 71 10.67 11.25 -10.10
CA LEU A 71 11.83 10.50 -9.59
C LEU A 71 12.86 11.40 -8.88
N SER A 72 12.94 12.69 -9.19
CA SER A 72 13.80 13.64 -8.47
C SER A 72 13.43 13.85 -6.99
N ARG A 73 12.27 13.36 -6.53
CA ARG A 73 11.86 13.36 -5.12
C ARG A 73 12.30 12.11 -4.36
N TYR A 74 12.70 11.08 -5.09
CA TYR A 74 13.12 9.81 -4.52
C TYR A 74 14.57 9.89 -4.08
N ARG A 75 14.91 9.06 -3.09
CA ARG A 75 16.29 8.68 -2.82
C ARG A 75 16.52 7.34 -3.50
N PHE A 76 17.74 7.08 -3.91
CA PHE A 76 18.08 5.83 -4.58
C PHE A 76 19.07 5.04 -3.75
N ILE A 77 18.89 3.73 -3.73
CA ILE A 77 19.83 2.78 -3.13
C ILE A 77 20.35 1.85 -4.22
N SER A 78 21.51 1.25 -3.96
CA SER A 78 22.06 0.25 -4.87
C SER A 78 21.16 -1.00 -4.93
N TYR A 79 21.18 -1.70 -6.07
CA TYR A 79 20.52 -3.01 -6.20
C TYR A 79 21.03 -4.02 -5.15
N LYS A 80 22.35 -4.00 -4.85
CA LYS A 80 22.95 -4.83 -3.81
C LYS A 80 22.37 -4.55 -2.42
N THR A 81 22.03 -3.29 -2.13
CA THR A 81 21.37 -2.91 -0.88
C THR A 81 19.92 -3.43 -0.85
N ALA A 82 19.16 -3.23 -1.93
CA ALA A 82 17.78 -3.71 -2.04
C ALA A 82 17.67 -5.24 -1.86
N LEU A 83 18.61 -6.00 -2.43
CA LEU A 83 18.66 -7.47 -2.28
C LEU A 83 18.84 -7.95 -0.84
N LYS A 84 19.35 -7.11 0.08
CA LYS A 84 19.42 -7.45 1.51
C LYS A 84 18.04 -7.42 2.19
N PHE A 85 17.05 -6.78 1.57
CA PHE A 85 15.71 -6.57 2.09
C PHE A 85 14.63 -7.00 1.06
N PRO A 86 14.63 -8.27 0.62
CA PRO A 86 13.77 -8.72 -0.49
C PRO A 86 12.27 -8.53 -0.23
N ARG A 87 11.84 -8.62 1.03
CA ARG A 87 10.43 -8.42 1.45
C ARG A 87 9.97 -6.96 1.41
N THR A 88 10.88 -6.02 1.19
CA THR A 88 10.54 -4.59 1.01
C THR A 88 10.50 -4.19 -0.47
N CYS A 89 10.86 -5.09 -1.38
CA CYS A 89 10.83 -4.82 -2.80
C CYS A 89 9.39 -4.93 -3.31
N LEU A 90 8.78 -3.77 -3.56
CA LEU A 90 7.42 -3.67 -4.06
C LEU A 90 7.32 -4.14 -5.52
N LYS A 91 6.19 -4.75 -5.84
CA LYS A 91 5.74 -5.06 -7.19
C LYS A 91 4.69 -4.05 -7.64
N GLU A 92 4.45 -4.00 -8.94
CA GLU A 92 3.34 -3.21 -9.47
C GLU A 92 2.01 -3.71 -8.88
N SER A 93 1.13 -2.77 -8.54
CA SER A 93 -0.16 -2.99 -7.85
C SER A 93 -0.10 -3.33 -6.35
N ASP A 94 1.09 -3.36 -5.74
CA ASP A 94 1.18 -3.41 -4.28
C ASP A 94 0.62 -2.14 -3.63
N PHE A 95 -0.03 -2.32 -2.48
CA PHE A 95 -0.46 -1.21 -1.63
C PHE A 95 0.63 -0.85 -0.63
N VAL A 96 0.87 0.45 -0.47
CA VAL A 96 1.76 1.00 0.57
C VAL A 96 0.96 1.80 1.57
N ILE A 97 1.25 1.60 2.86
CA ILE A 97 0.55 2.26 3.95
C ILE A 97 1.59 2.93 4.84
N SER A 98 1.40 4.23 5.10
CA SER A 98 2.18 4.91 6.12
C SER A 98 1.70 4.48 7.50
N VAL A 99 2.58 3.87 8.29
CA VAL A 99 2.29 3.44 9.67
C VAL A 99 2.76 4.45 10.71
N ARG A 100 3.54 5.47 10.31
CA ARG A 100 4.10 6.51 11.18
C ARG A 100 4.29 7.83 10.41
N GLY A 101 4.09 8.94 11.13
CA GLY A 101 4.18 10.30 10.57
C GLY A 101 2.83 10.82 10.05
N THR A 102 2.66 12.13 10.08
CA THR A 102 1.50 12.80 9.48
C THR A 102 1.77 12.97 7.98
N LEU A 103 0.82 12.54 7.14
CA LEU A 103 0.84 12.79 5.70
C LEU A 103 0.52 14.25 5.38
#